data_AF-A0A4R5V7G8-F1
#
_entry.id   AF-A0A4R5V7G8-F1
#
_cell.length_a   1.000
_cell.length_b   1.000
_cell.length_c   1.000
_cell.angle_alpha   90.00
_cell.angle_beta   90.00
_cell.angle_gamma   90.00
#
_symmetry.space_group_name_H-M   'P 1'
#
loop_
_entity.id
_entity.type
_entity.pdbx_description
1 polymer ?
#
loop_
_entity_poly.entity_id
_entity_poly.type
_entity_poly.pdbx_seq_one_letter_code
_entity_poly.pdbx_strand_id
1 'polypeptide(L)'
;MDWNKVINNSIEILQKSDRGVVLMDMYNNILTPEEAAFNKITVTPFNAMALIQKQFAALGFDIYKKENRIKMIALLEEIDKLASSRKSNF
;
A
#
# COMPACT_ATOMS: atom_id res chain seq x y z
N MET A 1 -3.30 -14.18 -7.54
CA MET A 1 -2.39 -13.04 -7.28
C MET A 1 -2.96 -11.84 -7.99
N ASP A 2 -3.28 -10.77 -7.27
CA ASP A 2 -3.96 -9.60 -7.83
C ASP A 2 -3.19 -8.33 -7.43
N TRP A 3 -2.56 -7.70 -8.42
CA TRP A 3 -1.81 -6.46 -8.26
C TRP A 3 -2.70 -5.30 -7.81
N ASN A 4 -3.93 -5.20 -8.34
CA ASN A 4 -4.86 -4.15 -7.96
C ASN A 4 -5.23 -4.28 -6.49
N LYS A 5 -5.47 -5.51 -6.03
CA LYS A 5 -5.74 -5.77 -4.61
C LYS A 5 -4.58 -5.36 -3.72
N VAL A 6 -3.34 -5.73 -4.07
CA VAL A 6 -2.16 -5.36 -3.27
C VAL A 6 -1.95 -3.85 -3.23
N ILE A 7 -2.11 -3.16 -4.36
CA ILE A 7 -1.99 -1.69 -4.43
C ILE A 7 -3.06 -1.02 -3.58
N ASN A 8 -4.34 -1.40 -3.74
CA ASN A 8 -5.45 -0.82 -2.98
C ASN A 8 -5.29 -1.04 -1.47
N ASN A 9 -4.94 -2.27 -1.07
CA ASN A 9 -4.69 -2.58 0.34
C ASN A 9 -3.51 -1.79 0.89
N SER A 10 -2.45 -1.60 0.11
CA SER A 10 -1.28 -0.82 0.53
C SER A 10 -1.63 0.65 0.72
N ILE A 11 -2.47 1.22 -0.15
CA ILE A 11 -2.99 2.58 0.01
C ILE A 11 -3.83 2.69 1.28
N GLU A 12 -4.73 1.73 1.54
CA GLU A 12 -5.54 1.70 2.75
C GLU A 12 -4.68 1.62 4.02
N ILE A 13 -3.67 0.74 4.03
CA ILE A 13 -2.69 0.64 5.13
C ILE A 13 -2.04 2.00 5.40
N LEU A 14 -1.57 2.69 4.35
CA LEU A 14 -0.90 3.98 4.51
C LEU A 14 -1.87 5.06 5.00
N GLN A 15 -3.10 5.09 4.51
CA GLN A 15 -4.13 6.06 4.92
C GLN A 15 -4.55 5.90 6.38
N LYS A 16 -4.65 4.65 6.84
CA LYS A 16 -4.98 4.33 8.24
C LYS A 16 -3.76 4.29 9.16
N SER A 17 -2.55 4.43 8.62
CA SER A 17 -1.33 4.43 9.42
C SER A 17 -1.13 5.77 10.13
N ASP A 18 -0.79 5.70 11.41
CA ASP A 18 -0.29 6.84 12.16
C ASP A 18 1.20 6.62 12.46
N ARG A 19 2.05 7.54 12.00
CA ARG A 19 3.52 7.47 12.15
C ARG A 19 4.14 6.13 11.73
N GLY A 20 3.58 5.48 10.71
CA GLY A 20 4.05 4.20 10.19
C GLY A 20 3.59 2.96 10.98
N VAL A 21 2.64 3.13 11.90
CA VAL A 21 1.98 2.05 12.65
C VAL A 21 0.52 1.95 12.24
N VAL A 22 0.01 0.73 12.10
CA VAL A 22 -1.42 0.45 11.92
C VAL A 22 -1.93 -0.42 13.06
N LEU A 23 -3.20 -0.29 13.40
CA LEU A 23 -3.86 -1.11 14.42
C LEU A 23 -4.66 -2.22 13.73
N MET A 24 -4.46 -3.45 14.18
CA MET A 24 -5.18 -4.61 13.65
C MET A 24 -5.97 -5.30 14.76
N ASP A 25 -7.20 -5.70 14.45
CA ASP A 25 -7.99 -6.57 15.33
C ASP A 25 -7.57 -8.05 15.20
N MET A 26 -8.23 -8.93 15.96
CA MET A 26 -7.95 -10.38 15.94
C MET A 26 -8.27 -11.05 14.59
N TYR A 27 -9.04 -10.39 13.72
CA TYR A 27 -9.44 -10.88 12.41
C TYR A 27 -8.60 -10.28 11.27
N ASN A 28 -7.55 -9.51 11.60
CA ASN A 28 -6.68 -8.79 10.67
C ASN A 28 -7.34 -7.61 9.94
N ASN A 29 -8.42 -7.05 10.47
CA ASN A 29 -8.98 -5.80 9.96
C ASN A 29 -8.13 -4.62 10.45
N ILE A 30 -7.86 -3.69 9.55
CA ILE A 30 -7.11 -2.47 9.88
C ILE A 30 -8.09 -1.40 10.32
N LEU A 31 -7.84 -0.87 11.51
CA LEU A 31 -8.68 0.12 12.20
C LEU A 31 -7.86 1.36 12.52
N THR A 32 -8.51 2.51 12.58
CA THR A 32 -7.90 3.71 13.17
C THR A 32 -7.93 3.63 14.71
N PRO A 33 -7.08 4.40 15.41
CA PRO A 33 -7.14 4.50 16.88
C PRO A 33 -8.53 4.88 17.41
N GLU A 34 -9.21 5.80 16.72
CA GLU A 34 -10.54 6.28 17.07
C GLU A 34 -11.59 5.17 16.94
N GLU A 35 -11.56 4.42 15.83
CA GLU A 35 -12.46 3.29 15.59
C GLU A 35 -12.29 2.19 16.64
N ALA A 36 -11.04 1.87 16.99
CA ALA A 36 -10.72 0.86 18.00
C ALA A 36 -11.21 1.30 19.40
N ALA A 37 -10.96 2.55 19.77
CA ALA A 37 -11.37 3.11 21.05
C ALA A 37 -12.91 3.19 21.18
N PHE A 38 -13.59 3.69 20.14
CA PHE A 38 -15.04 3.84 20.13
C PHE A 38 -15.76 2.49 20.26
N ASN A 39 -15.31 1.50 19.48
CA ASN A 39 -15.93 0.17 19.47
C ASN A 39 -15.41 -0.77 20.59
N LYS A 40 -14.49 -0.30 21.43
CA LYS A 40 -13.84 -1.09 22.50
C LYS A 40 -13.21 -2.38 21.97
N ILE A 41 -12.63 -2.33 20.78
CA ILE A 41 -11.99 -3.46 20.12
C ILE A 41 -10.55 -3.56 20.62
N THR A 42 -10.14 -4.76 21.05
CA THR A 42 -8.74 -5.04 21.33
C THR A 42 -7.97 -5.07 20.01
N VAL A 43 -6.94 -4.24 19.92
CA VAL A 43 -6.11 -4.11 18.72
C VAL A 43 -4.64 -4.30 19.07
N THR A 44 -3.88 -4.75 18.08
CA THR A 44 -2.43 -4.91 18.17
C THR A 44 -1.77 -3.97 17.17
N PRO A 45 -0.71 -3.23 17.57
CA PRO A 45 0.02 -2.37 16.65
C PRO A 45 0.95 -3.19 15.73
N PHE A 46 1.00 -2.81 14.46
CA PHE A 46 1.88 -3.39 13.45
C PHE A 46 2.62 -2.31 12.65
N ASN A 47 3.82 -2.64 12.18
CA ASN A 47 4.57 -1.77 11.28
C ASN A 47 3.91 -1.81 9.88
N ALA A 48 3.41 -0.66 9.44
CA ALA A 48 2.71 -0.51 8.17
C ALA A 48 3.57 -0.92 6.98
N MET A 49 4.84 -0.49 6.96
CA MET A 49 5.75 -0.75 5.85
C MET A 49 6.11 -2.25 5.75
N ALA A 50 6.30 -2.93 6.89
CA ALA A 50 6.53 -4.37 6.91
C ALA A 50 5.33 -5.15 6.38
N LEU A 51 4.11 -4.69 6.68
CA LEU A 51 2.88 -5.29 6.19
C LEU A 51 2.78 -5.14 4.65
N ILE A 52 3.04 -3.93 4.13
CA ILE A 52 3.05 -3.65 2.69
C ILE A 52 4.12 -4.50 1.99
N GLN A 53 5.35 -4.53 2.52
CA GLN A 53 6.42 -5.36 1.96
C GLN A 53 5.99 -6.83 1.86
N LYS A 54 5.35 -7.39 2.90
CA LYS A 54 4.89 -8.78 2.88
C LYS A 54 3.90 -9.03 1.74
N GLN A 55 3.03 -8.07 1.43
CA GLN A 55 2.07 -8.18 0.33
C GLN A 55 2.74 -8.12 -1.05
N PHE A 56 3.67 -7.18 -1.26
CA PHE A 56 4.41 -7.08 -2.52
C PHE A 56 5.41 -8.23 -2.72
N ALA A 57 6.04 -8.70 -1.66
CA ALA A 57 6.95 -9.85 -1.71
C ALA A 57 6.22 -11.13 -2.14
N ALA A 58 4.94 -11.29 -1.77
CA ALA A 58 4.10 -12.38 -2.28
C ALA A 58 3.87 -12.30 -3.80
N LEU A 59 4.04 -11.12 -4.41
CA LEU A 59 4.00 -10.92 -5.87
C LEU A 59 5.40 -10.95 -6.50
N GLY A 60 6.45 -11.31 -5.76
CA GLY A 60 7.83 -11.33 -6.22
C GLY A 60 8.45 -9.93 -6.36
N PHE A 61 7.82 -8.89 -5.80
CA PHE A 61 8.35 -7.53 -5.85
C PHE A 61 8.82 -7.08 -4.47
N ASP A 62 10.11 -6.79 -4.37
CA ASP A 62 10.71 -6.29 -3.14
C ASP A 62 10.69 -4.76 -3.14
N ILE A 63 9.78 -4.16 -2.36
CA ILE A 63 9.66 -2.71 -2.27
C ILE A 63 10.72 -2.08 -1.37
N TYR A 64 11.46 -2.84 -0.55
CA TYR A 64 12.57 -2.30 0.23
C TYR A 64 13.80 -2.01 -0.62
N LYS A 65 13.98 -2.71 -1.73
CA LYS A 65 15.05 -2.40 -2.70
C LYS A 65 14.77 -1.07 -3.39
N LYS A 66 15.63 -0.08 -3.12
CA LYS A 66 15.53 1.27 -3.73
C LYS A 66 15.50 1.20 -5.26
N GLU A 67 16.30 0.33 -5.84
CA GLU A 67 16.37 0.10 -7.29
C GLU A 67 15.03 -0.31 -7.89
N ASN A 68 14.28 -1.19 -7.21
CA ASN A 68 12.96 -1.64 -7.66
C ASN A 68 11.96 -0.48 -7.67
N ARG A 69 11.99 0.38 -6.63
CA ARG A 69 11.14 1.58 -6.56
C ARG A 69 11.45 2.56 -7.69
N ILE A 70 12.73 2.82 -7.96
CA ILE A 70 13.16 3.73 -9.04
C ILE A 70 12.70 3.20 -10.41
N LYS A 71 12.91 1.90 -10.68
CA LYS A 71 12.48 1.28 -11.93
C LYS A 71 10.97 1.35 -12.12
N MET A 72 10.19 1.15 -11.05
CA MET A 72 8.73 1.27 -11.10
C MET A 72 8.29 2.70 -11.43
N ILE A 73 8.88 3.70 -10.77
CA ILE A 73 8.57 5.11 -11.04
C ILE A 73 8.87 5.45 -12.50
N ALA A 74 10.05 5.11 -13.00
CA ALA A 74 10.43 5.36 -14.40
C ALA A 74 9.49 4.69 -15.41
N LEU A 75 9.05 3.46 -15.13
CA LEU A 75 8.07 2.76 -15.96
C LEU A 75 6.72 3.49 -16.01
N LEU A 76 6.20 3.89 -14.85
CA LEU A 76 4.92 4.60 -14.74
C LEU A 76 4.99 5.96 -15.46
N GLU A 77 6.07 6.72 -15.26
CA GLU A 77 6.29 7.99 -15.96
C GLU A 77 6.29 7.82 -17.49
N GLU A 78 6.92 6.78 -18.02
CA GLU A 78 6.96 6.55 -19.46
C GLU A 78 5.60 6.12 -20.03
N ILE A 79 4.85 5.29 -19.29
CA ILE A 79 3.47 4.94 -19.63
C ILE A 79 2.59 6.19 -19.68
N ASP A 80 2.71 7.08 -18.69
CA ASP A 80 1.91 8.30 -18.62
C ASP A 80 2.23 9.29 -19.75
N LYS A 81 3.51 9.41 -20.14
CA LYS A 81 3.90 10.19 -21.33
C LYS A 81 3.24 9.63 -22.59
N LEU A 82 3.29 8.32 -22.79
CA LEU A 82 2.68 7.67 -23.96
C LEU A 82 1.15 7.86 -23.95
N ALA A 83 0.49 7.67 -22.80
CA ALA A 83 -0.94 7.86 -22.65
C ALA A 83 -1.37 9.31 -22.92
N SER A 84 -0.58 10.29 -22.48
CA SER A 84 -0.83 11.72 -22.70
C SER A 84 -0.60 12.13 -24.16
N SER A 85 0.45 11.61 -24.79
CA SER A 85 0.73 11.84 -26.22
C SER A 85 -0.36 11.27 -27.14
N ARG A 86 -1.05 10.20 -26.69
CA ARG A 86 -2.17 9.61 -27.41
C ARG A 86 -3.45 10.46 -27.33
N LYS A 87 -3.61 11.27 -26.27
CA LYS A 87 -4.77 12.17 -26.09
C LYS A 87 -4.68 13.47 -26.90
N SER A 88 -3.49 13.85 -27.39
CA SER A 88 -3.32 15.09 -28.18
C SER A 88 -3.50 14.91 -29.70
N ASN A 89 -3.73 13.67 -30.16
CA ASN A 89 -3.82 13.33 -31.58
C ASN A 89 -5.27 13.04 -32.06
N PHE A 90 -6.27 13.52 -31.33
CA PHE A 90 -7.69 13.46 -31.71
C PHE A 90 -8.37 14.81 -31.53
#